data_AF-A0A8D8PIC8-F1
#
_entry.id   AF-A0A8D8PIC8-F1
#
_cell.length_a   1.000
_cell.length_b   1.000
_cell.length_c   1.000
_cell.angle_alpha   90.00
_cell.angle_beta   90.00
_cell.angle_gamma   90.00
#
_symmetry.space_group_name_H-M   'P 1'
#
loop_
_entity.id
_entity.type
_entity.pdbx_description
1 polymer ?
#
loop_
_entity_poly.entity_id
_entity_poly.type
_entity_poly.pdbx_seq_one_letter_code
_entity_poly.pdbx_strand_id
1 'polypeptide(L)'
;QFAFGSCDPACRLRFSSAIPVATMSSPAPKSPEMSDKSRKYDRQIRLWGEHGQTLLENAQICLINATALGTEILKGVVLPGIGGFTIVDSGLVTEEDIGCNFFLDSASVGQSRARSCMQLLQELNPDVNGEYVDEAVDQLIDGQPEFFKSFDVIVATAVSERTIVRLSNLLWDMHIPLLVCRSVGFYGVARL
;
A
#
# COMPACT_ATOMS: atom_id res chain seq x y z
N GLN A 1 7.34 -66.35 -60.04
CA GLN A 1 6.95 -66.75 -61.41
C GLN A 1 5.65 -66.05 -61.75
N PHE A 2 5.68 -65.16 -62.75
CA PHE A 2 4.56 -64.62 -63.56
C PHE A 2 3.43 -63.84 -62.84
N ALA A 3 2.90 -62.70 -63.29
CA ALA A 3 3.01 -61.99 -64.56
C ALA A 3 2.65 -60.49 -64.41
N PHE A 4 3.24 -59.68 -65.30
CA PHE A 4 2.84 -58.33 -65.70
C PHE A 4 1.71 -58.40 -66.75
N GLY A 5 0.93 -57.32 -66.87
CA GLY A 5 0.07 -56.97 -68.02
C GLY A 5 -1.36 -56.64 -67.59
N SER A 6 -2.05 -55.52 -67.88
CA SER A 6 -1.98 -54.34 -68.77
C SER A 6 -3.30 -54.24 -69.55
N CYS A 7 -3.83 -53.00 -69.66
CA CYS A 7 -4.96 -52.51 -70.49
C CYS A 7 -6.37 -52.76 -69.93
N ASP A 8 -7.34 -51.84 -69.98
CA ASP A 8 -7.58 -50.74 -70.94
C ASP A 8 -8.52 -49.63 -70.35
N PRO A 9 -8.83 -48.51 -71.04
CA PRO A 9 -8.70 -47.17 -70.48
C PRO A 9 -9.95 -46.32 -70.78
N ALA A 10 -10.99 -46.37 -69.98
CA ALA A 10 -12.17 -45.54 -70.28
C ALA A 10 -13.03 -45.25 -69.05
N CYS A 11 -12.55 -44.39 -68.16
CA CYS A 11 -13.45 -43.48 -67.46
C CYS A 11 -12.67 -42.25 -66.99
N ARG A 12 -12.54 -41.27 -67.89
CA ARG A 12 -12.38 -39.88 -67.43
C ARG A 12 -13.60 -39.56 -66.56
N LEU A 13 -13.39 -38.94 -65.40
CA LEU A 13 -13.99 -37.65 -65.04
C LEU A 13 -13.58 -37.22 -63.62
N ARG A 14 -12.87 -36.09 -63.59
CA ARG A 14 -12.89 -35.00 -62.60
C ARG A 14 -12.28 -35.25 -61.21
N PHE A 15 -11.11 -34.63 -61.05
CA PHE A 15 -10.68 -34.03 -59.79
C PHE A 15 -11.77 -33.10 -59.24
N SER A 16 -12.17 -33.31 -57.98
CA SER A 16 -12.50 -32.21 -57.08
C SER A 16 -12.15 -32.62 -55.66
N SER A 17 -11.12 -31.95 -55.15
CA SER A 17 -10.65 -31.95 -53.78
C SER A 17 -11.63 -31.21 -52.87
N ALA A 18 -12.05 -31.82 -51.76
CA ALA A 18 -12.14 -31.17 -50.44
C ALA A 18 -12.79 -32.13 -49.44
N ILE A 19 -12.00 -32.64 -48.49
CA ILE A 19 -12.50 -33.12 -47.21
C ILE A 19 -12.34 -31.95 -46.24
N PRO A 20 -13.39 -31.42 -45.60
CA PRO A 20 -13.23 -30.39 -44.59
C PRO A 20 -12.76 -31.05 -43.29
N VAL A 21 -11.53 -30.78 -42.89
CA VAL A 21 -11.04 -31.02 -41.53
C VAL A 21 -11.59 -29.90 -40.66
N ALA A 22 -12.58 -30.20 -39.82
CA ALA A 22 -13.07 -29.27 -38.81
C ALA A 22 -12.10 -29.22 -37.63
N THR A 23 -11.21 -28.23 -37.62
CA THR A 23 -10.37 -27.91 -36.46
C THR A 23 -11.19 -27.06 -35.49
N MET A 24 -11.87 -27.69 -34.55
CA MET A 24 -12.51 -27.00 -33.41
C MET A 24 -11.48 -26.85 -32.28
N SER A 25 -10.65 -25.80 -32.34
CA SER A 25 -9.90 -25.36 -31.17
C SER A 25 -10.82 -24.51 -30.30
N SER A 26 -11.41 -25.10 -29.27
CA SER A 26 -12.10 -24.34 -28.22
C SER A 26 -11.12 -23.33 -27.61
N PRO A 27 -11.48 -22.04 -27.47
CA PRO A 27 -10.64 -21.11 -26.73
C PRO A 27 -10.57 -21.59 -25.28
N ALA A 28 -9.35 -21.73 -24.77
CA ALA A 28 -9.12 -21.95 -23.35
C ALA A 28 -9.90 -20.89 -22.55
N PRO A 29 -10.46 -21.23 -21.38
CA PRO A 29 -11.10 -20.22 -20.53
C PRO A 29 -10.05 -19.13 -20.29
N LYS A 30 -10.38 -17.89 -20.68
CA LYS A 30 -9.55 -16.74 -20.36
C LYS A 30 -9.36 -16.80 -18.85
N SER A 31 -8.10 -16.88 -18.41
CA SER A 31 -7.72 -16.64 -17.02
C SER A 31 -8.51 -15.44 -16.53
N PRO A 32 -9.07 -15.45 -15.30
CA PRO A 32 -9.80 -14.29 -14.81
C PRO A 32 -8.92 -13.07 -15.03
N GLU A 33 -9.43 -12.08 -15.78
CA GLU A 33 -8.70 -10.85 -16.04
C GLU A 33 -8.40 -10.21 -14.69
N MET A 34 -7.16 -10.36 -14.25
CA MET A 34 -6.74 -9.80 -12.97
C MET A 34 -6.84 -8.28 -13.08
N SER A 35 -7.59 -7.66 -12.17
CA SER A 35 -7.66 -6.21 -12.09
C SER A 35 -6.26 -5.62 -11.96
N ASP A 36 -6.05 -4.39 -12.42
CA ASP A 36 -4.73 -3.74 -12.32
C ASP A 36 -4.24 -3.64 -10.87
N LYS A 37 -5.15 -3.51 -9.90
CA LYS A 37 -4.85 -3.60 -8.46
C LYS A 37 -4.42 -4.99 -8.04
N SER A 38 -5.14 -6.03 -8.47
CA SER A 38 -4.76 -7.43 -8.21
C SER A 38 -3.39 -7.78 -8.80
N ARG A 39 -3.01 -7.18 -9.94
CA ARG A 39 -1.68 -7.33 -10.53
C ARG A 39 -0.60 -6.59 -9.75
N LYS A 40 -0.88 -5.37 -9.29
CA LYS A 40 0.03 -4.54 -8.47
C LYS A 40 0.36 -5.22 -7.14
N TYR A 41 -0.64 -5.80 -6.47
CA TYR A 41 -0.51 -6.43 -5.15
C TYR A 41 -0.36 -7.96 -5.19
N ASP A 42 -0.15 -8.59 -6.36
CA ASP A 42 -0.06 -10.06 -6.48
C ASP A 42 0.96 -10.68 -5.51
N ARG A 43 2.14 -10.05 -5.37
CA ARG A 43 3.21 -10.58 -4.51
C ARG A 43 2.83 -10.59 -3.03
N GLN A 44 2.14 -9.55 -2.55
CA GLN A 44 1.74 -9.44 -1.16
C GLN A 44 0.46 -10.22 -0.86
N ILE A 45 -0.47 -10.30 -1.83
CA ILE A 45 -1.67 -11.16 -1.73
C ILE A 45 -1.28 -12.63 -1.53
N ARG A 46 -0.17 -13.10 -2.09
CA ARG A 46 0.34 -14.47 -1.84
C ARG A 46 0.74 -14.73 -0.38
N LEU A 47 0.99 -13.68 0.41
CA LEU A 47 1.39 -13.79 1.81
C LEU A 47 0.19 -13.76 2.75
N TRP A 48 -0.69 -12.76 2.60
CA TRP A 48 -1.82 -12.53 3.52
C TRP A 48 -3.21 -12.72 2.90
N GLY A 49 -3.27 -13.20 1.65
CA GLY A 49 -4.51 -13.45 0.93
C GLY A 49 -5.24 -12.17 0.50
N GLU A 50 -6.32 -12.34 -0.25
CA GLU A 50 -7.19 -11.23 -0.67
C GLU A 50 -7.88 -10.59 0.54
N HIS A 51 -8.28 -11.40 1.54
CA HIS A 51 -8.90 -10.90 2.75
C HIS A 51 -8.00 -9.93 3.53
N GLY A 52 -6.72 -10.26 3.69
CA GLY A 52 -5.75 -9.38 4.34
C GLY A 52 -5.57 -8.07 3.58
N GLN A 53 -5.57 -8.12 2.24
CA GLN A 53 -5.52 -6.92 1.40
C GLN A 53 -6.76 -6.05 1.59
N THR A 54 -7.96 -6.62 1.62
CA THR A 54 -9.20 -5.87 1.86
C THR A 54 -9.22 -5.23 3.25
N LEU A 55 -8.72 -5.91 4.29
CA LEU A 55 -8.60 -5.29 5.61
C LEU A 55 -7.63 -4.10 5.59
N LEU A 56 -6.49 -4.25 4.91
CA LEU A 56 -5.50 -3.18 4.79
C LEU A 56 -6.03 -1.97 4.04
N GLU A 57 -6.75 -2.18 2.94
CA GLU A 57 -7.38 -1.12 2.12
C GLU A 57 -8.51 -0.39 2.85
N ASN A 58 -9.08 -0.97 3.91
CA ASN A 58 -10.09 -0.31 4.73
C ASN A 58 -9.50 0.34 6.00
N ALA A 59 -8.25 0.01 6.34
CA ALA A 59 -7.61 0.49 7.56
C ALA A 59 -7.18 1.96 7.46
N GLN A 60 -7.26 2.65 8.59
CA GLN A 60 -6.81 4.03 8.79
C GLN A 60 -5.72 4.08 9.87
N ILE A 61 -4.57 4.67 9.54
CA ILE A 61 -3.45 4.83 10.48
C ILE A 61 -3.21 6.31 10.81
N CYS A 62 -2.95 6.62 12.08
CA CYS A 62 -2.50 7.96 12.46
C CYS A 62 -1.02 7.91 12.86
N LEU A 63 -0.19 8.75 12.25
CA LEU A 63 1.19 8.97 12.65
C LEU A 63 1.29 10.26 13.46
N ILE A 64 1.85 10.18 14.68
CA ILE A 64 2.21 11.34 15.49
C ILE A 64 3.70 11.65 15.29
N ASN A 65 3.95 12.88 14.87
CA ASN A 65 5.21 13.46 14.41
C ASN A 65 5.78 12.77 13.15
N ALA A 66 5.99 13.55 12.09
CA ALA A 66 6.57 13.11 10.83
C ALA A 66 8.10 13.14 10.87
N THR A 67 8.67 12.45 11.85
CA THR A 67 10.13 12.23 11.92
C THR A 67 10.60 11.25 10.86
N ALA A 68 11.90 11.18 10.59
CA ALA A 68 12.48 10.20 9.65
C ALA A 68 12.05 8.75 9.94
N LEU A 69 11.95 8.36 11.22
CA LEU A 69 11.46 7.03 11.59
C LEU A 69 9.96 6.90 11.30
N GLY A 70 9.17 7.93 11.58
CA GLY A 70 7.72 7.92 11.34
C GLY A 70 7.38 7.82 9.85
N THR A 71 8.07 8.58 9.02
CA THR A 71 7.86 8.54 7.56
C THR A 71 8.31 7.21 6.95
N GLU A 72 9.37 6.59 7.47
CA GLU A 72 9.78 5.24 7.08
C GLU A 72 8.76 4.16 7.47
N ILE A 73 8.14 4.27 8.66
CA ILE A 73 7.02 3.40 9.06
C ILE A 73 5.83 3.60 8.11
N LEU A 74 5.45 4.85 7.83
CA LEU A 74 4.35 5.15 6.91
C LEU A 74 4.60 4.64 5.50
N LYS A 75 5.81 4.82 4.96
CA LYS A 75 6.20 4.22 3.67
C LYS A 75 5.93 2.71 3.64
N GLY A 76 6.22 2.02 4.75
CA GLY A 76 6.00 0.59 4.91
C GLY A 76 4.54 0.15 4.78
N VAL A 77 3.57 1.02 5.09
CA VAL A 77 2.13 0.73 4.97
C VAL A 77 1.47 1.37 3.75
N VAL A 78 2.00 2.49 3.25
CA VAL A 78 1.51 3.17 2.04
C VAL A 78 1.81 2.36 0.78
N LEU A 79 3.00 1.77 0.65
CA LEU A 79 3.37 0.97 -0.53
C LEU A 79 2.49 -0.27 -0.70
N PRO A 80 2.15 -1.04 0.36
CA PRO A 80 1.16 -2.11 0.29
C PRO A 80 -0.29 -1.67 0.05
N GLY A 81 -0.60 -0.37 0.11
CA GLY A 81 -1.94 0.14 -0.15
C GLY A 81 -2.87 0.12 1.05
N ILE A 82 -2.44 0.73 2.17
CA ILE A 82 -3.36 1.05 3.28
C ILE A 82 -4.50 1.96 2.80
N GLY A 83 -5.68 1.86 3.41
CA GLY A 83 -6.83 2.69 3.02
C GLY A 83 -6.57 4.18 3.16
N GLY A 84 -6.00 4.58 4.30
CA GLY A 84 -5.60 5.96 4.51
C GLY A 84 -4.66 6.14 5.68
N PHE A 85 -3.99 7.29 5.69
CA PHE A 85 -3.12 7.71 6.76
C PHE A 85 -3.31 9.19 7.06
N THR A 86 -3.18 9.55 8.33
CA THR A 86 -3.18 10.94 8.78
C THR A 86 -1.90 11.23 9.55
N ILE A 87 -1.23 12.32 9.19
CA ILE A 87 -0.02 12.78 9.90
C ILE A 87 -0.39 13.94 10.82
N VAL A 88 -0.14 13.78 12.11
CA VAL A 88 -0.30 14.82 13.14
C VAL A 88 1.09 15.34 13.52
N ASP A 89 1.42 16.56 13.14
CA ASP A 89 2.68 17.21 13.52
C ASP A 89 2.53 18.73 13.45
N SER A 90 2.87 19.44 14.52
CA SER A 90 2.88 20.91 14.56
C SER A 90 4.24 21.53 14.19
N GLY A 91 5.24 20.70 13.93
CA GLY A 91 6.60 21.13 13.64
C GLY A 91 6.73 21.71 12.23
N LEU A 92 7.57 22.73 12.11
CA LEU A 92 8.05 23.19 10.81
C LEU A 92 9.28 22.39 10.41
N VAL A 93 9.46 22.23 9.09
CA VAL A 93 10.64 21.57 8.54
C VAL A 93 11.89 22.41 8.80
N THR A 94 12.89 21.79 9.41
CA THR A 94 14.21 22.35 9.64
C THR A 94 15.25 21.78 8.67
N GLU A 95 16.43 22.39 8.58
CA GLU A 95 17.53 21.86 7.76
C GLU A 95 18.01 20.48 8.23
N GLU A 96 17.95 20.21 9.54
CA GLU A 96 18.29 18.90 10.10
C GLU A 96 17.31 17.80 9.65
N ASP A 97 16.03 18.14 9.51
CA ASP A 97 15.02 17.21 9.03
C ASP A 97 15.30 16.77 7.59
N ILE A 98 15.80 17.65 6.72
CA ILE A 98 16.16 17.30 5.33
C ILE A 98 17.31 16.30 5.28
N GLY A 99 18.28 16.44 6.19
CA GLY A 99 19.44 15.55 6.24
C GLY A 99 19.10 14.12 6.64
N CYS A 100 17.96 13.90 7.30
CA CYS A 100 17.58 12.59 7.84
C CYS A 100 16.29 12.01 7.27
N ASN A 101 15.40 12.83 6.67
CA ASN A 101 14.10 12.40 6.18
C ASN A 101 14.04 12.45 4.65
N PHE A 102 13.85 11.29 4.03
CA PHE A 102 13.73 11.17 2.57
C PHE A 102 12.50 11.92 2.00
N PHE A 103 11.46 12.08 2.82
CA PHE A 103 10.19 12.70 2.44
C PHE A 103 10.17 14.20 2.73
N LEU A 104 11.32 14.86 2.63
CA LEU A 104 11.49 16.31 2.77
C LEU A 104 12.55 16.79 1.78
N ASP A 105 12.33 17.96 1.19
CA ASP A 105 13.26 18.61 0.28
C ASP A 105 13.67 19.99 0.77
N SER A 106 14.65 20.60 0.13
CA SER A 106 15.10 21.96 0.47
C SER A 106 14.01 23.02 0.28
N ALA A 107 13.00 22.75 -0.55
CA ALA A 107 11.87 23.66 -0.73
C ALA A 107 10.87 23.60 0.43
N SER A 108 10.87 22.52 1.19
CA SER A 108 9.99 22.30 2.34
C SER A 108 10.40 23.06 3.59
N VAL A 109 11.63 23.60 3.68
CA VAL A 109 12.11 24.34 4.86
C VAL A 109 11.16 25.47 5.24
N GLY A 110 10.77 25.51 6.51
CA GLY A 110 9.83 26.49 7.05
C GLY A 110 8.36 26.22 6.75
N GLN A 111 8.03 25.15 6.00
CA GLN A 111 6.65 24.68 5.81
C GLN A 111 6.26 23.68 6.92
N SER A 112 4.96 23.41 7.07
CA SER A 112 4.47 22.38 7.99
C SER A 112 5.03 21.02 7.58
N ARG A 113 5.71 20.37 8.53
CA ARG A 113 6.33 19.06 8.33
C ARG A 113 5.27 17.99 8.05
N ALA A 114 4.10 18.06 8.69
CA ALA A 114 2.99 17.15 8.42
C ALA A 114 2.56 17.23 6.95
N ARG A 115 2.37 18.47 6.46
CA ARG A 115 1.92 18.71 5.08
C ARG A 115 2.94 18.25 4.06
N SER A 116 4.21 18.66 4.20
CA SER A 116 5.26 18.31 3.25
C SER A 116 5.49 16.80 3.16
N CYS A 117 5.54 16.11 4.31
CA CYS A 117 5.68 14.65 4.33
C CYS A 117 4.46 13.94 3.74
N MET A 118 3.24 14.40 4.06
CA MET A 118 2.01 13.81 3.50
C MET A 118 2.02 13.87 1.98
N GLN A 119 2.36 15.02 1.40
CA GLN A 119 2.38 15.20 -0.06
C GLN A 119 3.34 14.21 -0.75
N LEU A 120 4.57 14.09 -0.24
CA LEU A 120 5.56 13.19 -0.83
C LEU A 120 5.24 11.70 -0.58
N LEU A 121 4.61 11.36 0.55
CA LEU A 121 4.12 10.00 0.81
C LEU A 121 2.95 9.64 -0.10
N GLN A 122 2.06 10.59 -0.39
CA GLN A 122 0.91 10.40 -1.27
C GLN A 122 1.33 10.05 -2.71
N GLU A 123 2.47 10.57 -3.18
CA GLU A 123 3.03 10.26 -4.49
C GLU A 123 3.45 8.78 -4.64
N LEU A 124 3.77 8.10 -3.53
CA LEU A 124 4.15 6.69 -3.57
C LEU A 124 3.00 5.79 -4.02
N ASN A 125 1.78 6.12 -3.63
CA ASN A 125 0.62 5.31 -3.92
C ASN A 125 -0.67 6.16 -4.02
N PRO A 126 -1.17 6.45 -5.23
CA PRO A 126 -2.39 7.23 -5.41
C PRO A 126 -3.67 6.48 -5.00
N ASP A 127 -3.58 5.18 -4.70
CA ASP A 127 -4.73 4.41 -4.18
C ASP A 127 -5.00 4.66 -2.70
N VAL A 128 -4.07 5.31 -1.99
CA VAL A 128 -4.12 5.57 -0.54
C VAL A 128 -4.61 7.00 -0.29
N ASN A 129 -5.44 7.23 0.73
CA ASN A 129 -5.84 8.59 1.12
C ASN A 129 -4.90 9.17 2.19
N GLY A 130 -4.15 10.22 1.85
CA GLY A 130 -3.27 10.94 2.77
C GLY A 130 -3.88 12.23 3.29
N GLU A 131 -3.93 12.38 4.61
CA GLU A 131 -4.38 13.58 5.31
C GLU A 131 -3.31 14.08 6.30
N TYR A 132 -3.44 15.34 6.72
CA TYR A 132 -2.53 15.93 7.71
C TYR A 132 -3.28 16.86 8.65
N VAL A 133 -2.76 16.98 9.88
CA VAL A 133 -3.22 17.89 10.91
C VAL A 133 -2.00 18.63 11.44
N ASP A 134 -2.01 19.96 11.28
CA ASP A 134 -0.93 20.86 11.68
C ASP A 134 -1.12 21.33 13.14
N GLU A 135 -1.29 20.39 14.06
CA GLU A 135 -1.54 20.63 15.48
C GLU A 135 -0.67 19.74 16.36
N ALA A 136 -0.40 20.21 17.57
CA ALA A 136 0.36 19.41 18.53
C ALA A 136 -0.54 18.31 19.09
N VAL A 137 -0.01 17.09 19.25
CA VAL A 137 -0.79 15.97 19.79
C VAL A 137 -1.39 16.28 21.16
N ASP A 138 -0.71 17.06 22.01
CA ASP A 138 -1.25 17.47 23.31
C ASP A 138 -2.53 18.34 23.16
N GLN A 139 -2.63 19.16 22.11
CA GLN A 139 -3.82 19.96 21.82
C GLN A 139 -4.99 19.07 21.38
N LEU A 140 -4.72 18.02 20.59
CA LEU A 140 -5.75 17.05 20.19
C LEU A 140 -6.24 16.21 21.37
N ILE A 141 -5.33 15.79 22.25
CA ILE A 141 -5.68 15.06 23.49
C ILE A 141 -6.63 15.89 24.36
N ASP A 142 -6.37 17.19 24.51
CA ASP A 142 -7.14 18.08 25.39
C ASP A 142 -8.42 18.63 24.73
N GLY A 143 -8.38 18.93 23.44
CA GLY A 143 -9.45 19.61 22.73
C GLY A 143 -10.44 18.66 22.04
N GLN A 144 -9.93 17.61 21.41
CA GLN A 144 -10.72 16.74 20.52
C GLN A 144 -10.30 15.26 20.65
N PRO A 145 -10.51 14.62 21.81
CA PRO A 145 -10.11 13.23 22.03
C PRO A 145 -10.82 12.24 21.08
N GLU A 146 -12.01 12.61 20.61
CA GLU A 146 -12.81 11.82 19.65
C GLU A 146 -12.14 11.67 18.28
N PHE A 147 -11.19 12.56 17.93
CA PHE A 147 -10.40 12.46 16.71
C PHE A 147 -9.72 11.10 16.57
N PHE A 148 -9.23 10.53 17.67
CA PHE A 148 -8.49 9.27 17.62
C PHE A 148 -9.35 8.07 17.26
N LYS A 149 -10.68 8.15 17.42
CA LYS A 149 -11.60 7.03 17.14
C LYS A 149 -11.75 6.66 15.66
N SER A 150 -11.32 7.53 14.75
CA SER A 150 -11.35 7.25 13.31
C SER A 150 -10.20 6.36 12.83
N PHE A 151 -9.26 6.00 13.71
CA PHE A 151 -8.06 5.24 13.35
C PHE A 151 -8.07 3.83 13.94
N ASP A 152 -7.61 2.87 13.16
CA ASP A 152 -7.43 1.49 13.59
C ASP A 152 -6.13 1.29 14.37
N VAL A 153 -5.09 2.07 14.06
CA VAL A 153 -3.79 2.02 14.73
C VAL A 153 -3.20 3.43 14.81
N ILE A 154 -2.61 3.76 15.95
CA ILE A 154 -1.90 5.02 16.15
C ILE A 154 -0.42 4.73 16.39
N VAL A 155 0.44 5.39 15.63
CA VAL A 155 1.89 5.28 15.74
C VAL A 155 2.45 6.58 16.30
N ALA A 156 3.16 6.52 17.42
CA ALA A 156 3.76 7.68 18.06
C ALA A 156 5.29 7.65 17.94
N THR A 157 5.86 8.72 17.37
CA THR A 157 7.32 8.86 17.21
C THR A 157 7.83 10.15 17.82
N ALA A 158 9.01 10.09 18.45
CA ALA A 158 9.64 11.25 19.10
C ALA A 158 8.72 12.05 20.05
N VAL A 159 7.78 11.36 20.71
CA VAL A 159 6.84 11.98 21.67
C VAL A 159 7.43 11.94 23.09
N SER A 160 7.12 12.96 23.90
CA SER A 160 7.51 13.00 25.31
C SER A 160 6.85 11.86 26.10
N GLU A 161 7.54 11.34 27.14
CA GLU A 161 6.99 10.27 27.97
C GLU A 161 5.68 10.68 28.65
N ARG A 162 5.58 11.94 29.09
CA ARG A 162 4.37 12.49 29.69
C ARG A 162 3.19 12.42 28.71
N THR A 163 3.39 12.84 27.47
CA THR A 163 2.37 12.81 26.42
C THR A 163 2.03 11.37 26.02
N ILE A 164 3.01 10.46 25.96
CA ILE A 164 2.77 9.02 25.70
C ILE A 164 1.87 8.41 26.77
N VAL A 165 2.10 8.68 28.06
CA VAL A 165 1.25 8.15 29.14
C VAL A 165 -0.18 8.68 29.03
N ARG A 166 -0.35 9.98 28.75
CA ARG A 166 -1.67 10.59 28.53
C ARG A 166 -2.39 9.96 27.35
N LEU A 167 -1.71 9.86 26.21
CA LEU A 167 -2.23 9.26 24.99
C LEU A 167 -2.57 7.78 25.22
N SER A 168 -1.68 7.03 25.87
CA SER A 168 -1.89 5.61 26.16
C SER A 168 -3.13 5.37 27.00
N ASN A 169 -3.38 6.17 28.04
CA ASN A 169 -4.58 6.02 28.86
C ASN A 169 -5.84 6.31 28.06
N LEU A 170 -5.82 7.38 27.25
CA LEU A 170 -6.94 7.76 26.40
C LEU A 170 -7.26 6.67 25.36
N LEU A 171 -6.25 6.14 24.68
CA LEU A 171 -6.43 5.11 23.66
C LEU A 171 -6.80 3.75 24.24
N TRP A 172 -6.35 3.46 25.47
CA TRP A 172 -6.73 2.26 26.20
C TRP A 172 -8.25 2.20 26.44
N ASP A 173 -8.83 3.32 26.88
CA ASP A 173 -10.27 3.44 27.10
C ASP A 173 -11.07 3.35 25.80
N MET A 174 -10.48 3.73 24.67
CA MET A 174 -11.09 3.66 23.33
C MET A 174 -10.87 2.33 22.62
N HIS A 175 -10.09 1.40 23.20
CA HIS A 175 -9.68 0.13 22.60
C HIS A 175 -8.90 0.28 21.28
N ILE A 176 -8.06 1.32 21.18
CA ILE A 176 -7.26 1.62 19.99
C ILE A 176 -5.79 1.23 20.24
N PRO A 177 -5.19 0.37 19.41
CA PRO A 177 -3.77 0.03 19.48
C PRO A 177 -2.86 1.25 19.32
N LEU A 178 -1.90 1.38 20.24
CA LEU A 178 -0.84 2.40 20.21
C LEU A 178 0.53 1.75 20.02
N LEU A 179 1.20 2.07 18.92
CA LEU A 179 2.58 1.68 18.68
C LEU A 179 3.51 2.87 18.94
N VAL A 180 4.32 2.79 19.99
CA VAL A 180 5.33 3.81 20.33
C VAL A 180 6.68 3.37 19.77
N CYS A 181 7.24 4.18 18.87
CA CYS A 181 8.54 3.91 18.26
C CYS A 181 9.53 5.05 18.50
N ARG A 182 10.77 4.71 18.86
CA ARG A 182 11.86 5.67 19.08
C ARG A 182 13.15 5.13 18.50
N SER A 183 13.93 6.00 17.86
CA SER A 183 15.31 5.73 17.47
C SER A 183 16.23 6.68 18.23
N VAL A 184 17.25 6.13 18.89
CA VAL A 184 18.27 6.88 19.63
C VAL A 184 19.63 6.33 19.24
N GLY A 185 20.34 7.05 18.37
CA GLY A 185 21.62 6.61 17.83
C GLY A 185 21.49 5.29 17.07
N PHE A 186 22.14 4.24 17.57
CA PHE A 186 22.08 2.88 17.00
C PHE A 186 21.02 1.97 17.66
N TYR A 187 20.24 2.49 18.60
CA TYR A 187 19.20 1.74 19.30
C TYR A 187 17.82 2.11 18.79
N GLY A 188 17.04 1.08 18.40
CA GLY A 188 15.62 1.21 18.11
C GLY A 188 14.78 0.61 19.23
N VAL A 189 13.70 1.29 19.59
CA VAL A 189 12.70 0.83 20.56
C VAL A 189 11.34 0.86 19.89
N ALA A 190 10.61 -0.24 19.98
CA ALA A 190 9.21 -0.34 19.60
C ALA A 190 8.43 -0.95 20.77
N ARG A 191 7.34 -0.29 21.17
CA ARG A 191 6.43 -0.74 22.23
C ARG A 191 5.01 -0.74 21.69
N LEU A 192 4.38 -1.91 21.74
CA LEU A 192 2.96 -2.13 21.44
C LEU A 192 2.17 -2.22 22.74
#